data_AF-A8LNJ9-F1
#
_entry.id   AF-A8LNJ9-F1
#
_cell.length_a   1.000
_cell.length_b   1.000
_cell.length_c   1.000
_cell.angle_alpha   90.00
_cell.angle_beta   90.00
_cell.angle_gamma   90.00
#
_symmetry.space_group_name_H-M   'P 1'
#
loop_
_entity.id
_entity.type
_entity.pdbx_description
1 polymer ?
#
loop_
_entity_poly.entity_id
_entity_poly.type
_entity_poly.pdbx_seq_one_letter_code
_entity_poly.pdbx_strand_id
1 'polypeptide(L)'
;MNAYARSQMAYSNHTAATRTEQSIEYELFAKMTSALVQSSKSGKFEAIAKAVHDNRRLWLALAADVSDDANNLPVELRAQVFYLAEFTQHHSSKVLTEKVPVDPLVEINRSIMSGLFAQRGAA
;
A
#
# COMPACT_ATOMS: atom_id res chain seq x y z
N MET A 1 17.85 -22.79 8.86
CA MET A 1 17.22 -21.74 9.69
C MET A 1 16.81 -20.59 8.78
N ASN A 2 15.51 -20.37 8.61
CA ASN A 2 14.92 -19.62 7.50
C ASN A 2 14.98 -18.08 7.71
N ALA A 3 15.47 -17.38 6.68
CA ALA A 3 15.55 -15.92 6.62
C ALA A 3 14.18 -15.21 6.74
N TYR A 4 13.08 -15.93 6.53
CA TYR A 4 11.70 -15.43 6.67
C TYR A 4 11.28 -15.09 8.13
N ALA A 5 12.03 -15.53 9.14
CA ALA A 5 11.70 -15.26 10.54
C ALA A 5 12.30 -13.94 11.07
N ARG A 6 13.25 -13.32 10.35
CA ARG A 6 13.92 -12.09 10.81
C ARG A 6 13.27 -10.79 10.33
N SER A 7 12.30 -10.84 9.42
CA SER A 7 11.54 -9.67 8.98
C SER A 7 10.45 -9.24 9.97
N GLN A 8 10.16 -10.04 11.01
CA GLN A 8 9.05 -9.78 11.94
C GLN A 8 9.45 -8.95 13.17
N MET A 9 10.75 -8.76 13.46
CA MET A 9 11.20 -8.07 14.68
C MET A 9 11.73 -6.64 14.46
N ALA A 10 11.86 -6.17 13.22
CA ALA A 10 12.48 -4.86 12.93
C ALA A 10 11.52 -3.66 13.05
N TYR A 11 10.22 -3.89 13.34
CA TYR A 11 9.19 -2.83 13.32
C TYR A 11 8.42 -2.66 14.63
N SER A 12 8.85 -3.32 15.70
CA SER A 12 8.07 -3.42 16.95
C SER A 12 8.59 -2.51 18.05
N ASN A 13 8.89 -1.24 17.76
CA ASN A 13 9.22 -0.27 18.80
C ASN A 13 8.68 1.12 18.43
N HIS A 14 7.49 1.49 18.97
CA HIS A 14 7.18 2.78 19.65
C HIS A 14 5.70 3.26 19.57
N THR A 15 5.11 3.50 20.77
CA THR A 15 4.01 4.42 21.22
C THR A 15 2.65 4.52 20.50
N ALA A 16 1.66 5.09 21.22
CA ALA A 16 0.25 5.20 20.81
C ALA A 16 -0.01 6.15 19.62
N ALA A 17 0.82 7.18 19.41
CA ALA A 17 0.70 8.10 18.28
C ALA A 17 0.95 7.38 16.94
N THR A 18 1.98 6.53 16.88
CA THR A 18 2.29 5.67 15.73
C THR A 18 1.14 4.71 15.44
N ARG A 19 0.48 4.17 16.47
CA ARG A 19 -0.71 3.31 16.29
C ARG A 19 -1.88 4.06 15.66
N THR A 20 -2.06 5.35 15.96
CA THR A 20 -3.07 6.20 15.32
C THR A 20 -2.74 6.47 13.85
N GLU A 21 -1.49 6.77 13.53
CA GLU A 21 -1.04 6.97 12.14
C GLU A 21 -1.25 5.71 11.29
N GLN A 22 -0.85 4.54 11.81
CA GLN A 22 -1.10 3.25 11.17
C GLN A 22 -2.60 2.92 11.03
N SER A 23 -3.45 3.44 11.91
CA SER A 23 -4.91 3.32 11.79
C SER A 23 -5.45 4.06 10.59
N ILE A 24 -4.96 5.26 10.36
CA ILE A 24 -5.33 6.10 9.21
C ILE A 24 -4.84 5.45 7.91
N GLU A 25 -3.59 4.98 7.87
CA GLU A 25 -3.05 4.30 6.68
C GLU A 25 -3.88 3.07 6.30
N TYR A 26 -4.20 2.21 7.27
CA TYR A 26 -5.02 1.02 7.04
C TYR A 26 -6.40 1.39 6.49
N GLU A 27 -7.06 2.39 7.06
CA GLU A 27 -8.38 2.84 6.60
C GLU A 27 -8.33 3.40 5.17
N LEU A 28 -7.29 4.16 4.84
CA LEU A 28 -7.06 4.67 3.48
C LEU A 28 -6.86 3.52 2.49
N PHE A 29 -6.01 2.54 2.82
CA PHE A 29 -5.81 1.35 1.99
C PHE A 29 -7.10 0.54 1.83
N ALA A 30 -7.87 0.34 2.90
CA ALA A 30 -9.14 -0.37 2.84
C ALA A 30 -10.14 0.34 1.92
N LYS A 31 -10.23 1.67 2.02
CA LYS A 31 -11.08 2.50 1.16
C LYS A 31 -10.66 2.40 -0.31
N MET A 32 -9.38 2.56 -0.63
CA MET A 32 -8.89 2.48 -2.01
C MET A 32 -9.06 1.08 -2.60
N THR A 33 -8.79 0.04 -1.81
CA THR A 33 -9.00 -1.36 -2.21
C THR A 33 -10.46 -1.65 -2.52
N SER A 34 -11.37 -1.18 -1.66
CA SER A 34 -12.81 -1.31 -1.90
C SER A 34 -13.25 -0.60 -3.17
N ALA A 35 -12.75 0.63 -3.41
CA ALA A 35 -13.03 1.37 -4.63
C ALA A 35 -12.53 0.65 -5.89
N LEU A 36 -11.32 0.10 -5.88
CA LEU A 36 -10.78 -0.70 -6.99
C LEU A 36 -11.67 -1.92 -7.29
N VAL A 37 -12.04 -2.70 -6.27
CA VAL A 37 -12.91 -3.88 -6.42
C VAL A 37 -14.29 -3.50 -6.96
N GLN A 38 -14.91 -2.45 -6.42
CA GLN A 38 -16.23 -2.00 -6.87
C GLN A 38 -16.19 -1.47 -8.30
N SER A 39 -15.15 -0.71 -8.65
CA SER A 39 -14.99 -0.17 -10.01
C SER A 39 -14.83 -1.29 -11.05
N SER A 40 -14.04 -2.32 -10.74
CA SER A 40 -13.87 -3.51 -11.58
C SER A 40 -15.20 -4.23 -11.84
N LYS A 41 -16.01 -4.43 -10.78
CA LYS A 41 -17.35 -5.05 -10.91
C LYS A 41 -18.32 -4.24 -11.76
N SER A 42 -18.19 -2.91 -11.74
CA SER A 42 -19.06 -2.03 -12.53
C SER A 42 -18.77 -2.10 -14.03
N GLY A 43 -17.55 -2.47 -14.43
CA GLY A 43 -17.07 -2.46 -15.81
C GLY A 43 -16.97 -1.06 -16.46
N LYS A 44 -17.34 0.01 -15.73
CA LYS A 44 -17.34 1.38 -16.26
C LYS A 44 -15.93 1.95 -16.19
N PHE A 45 -15.37 2.31 -17.35
CA PHE A 45 -14.01 2.86 -17.43
C PHE A 45 -13.81 4.11 -16.57
N GLU A 46 -14.79 5.03 -16.54
CA GLU A 46 -14.77 6.22 -15.66
C GLU A 46 -14.57 5.86 -14.17
N ALA A 47 -15.27 4.83 -13.70
CA ALA A 47 -15.16 4.38 -12.31
C ALA A 47 -13.78 3.74 -12.05
N ILE A 48 -13.27 2.95 -13.00
CA ILE A 48 -11.93 2.35 -12.92
C ILE A 48 -10.86 3.44 -12.92
N ALA A 49 -10.95 4.39 -13.84
CA ALA A 49 -9.99 5.48 -13.97
C ALA A 49 -9.91 6.31 -12.69
N LYS A 50 -11.07 6.65 -12.10
CA LYS A 50 -11.13 7.33 -10.81
C LYS A 50 -10.49 6.51 -9.69
N ALA A 51 -10.87 5.24 -9.54
CA ALA A 51 -10.34 4.39 -8.47
C ALA A 51 -8.82 4.19 -8.59
N VAL A 52 -8.32 3.98 -9.81
CA VAL A 52 -6.88 3.87 -10.11
C VAL A 52 -6.16 5.17 -9.80
N HIS A 53 -6.70 6.31 -10.20
CA HIS A 53 -6.11 7.61 -9.90
C HIS A 53 -6.00 7.86 -8.38
N ASP A 54 -7.07 7.63 -7.64
CA ASP A 54 -7.07 7.80 -6.18
C ASP A 54 -6.08 6.84 -5.50
N ASN A 55 -5.98 5.59 -5.97
CA ASN A 55 -4.99 4.63 -5.50
C ASN A 55 -3.54 5.10 -5.78
N ARG A 56 -3.26 5.61 -6.98
CA ARG A 56 -1.93 6.16 -7.32
C ARG A 56 -1.54 7.32 -6.43
N ARG A 57 -2.49 8.17 -6.04
CA ARG A 57 -2.23 9.31 -5.14
C ARG A 57 -1.83 8.85 -3.74
N LEU A 58 -2.48 7.82 -3.21
CA LEU A 58 -2.09 7.21 -1.94
C LEU A 58 -0.64 6.69 -2.01
N TRP A 59 -0.31 5.95 -3.05
CA TRP A 59 1.04 5.41 -3.24
C TRP A 59 2.10 6.47 -3.49
N LEU A 60 1.76 7.58 -4.15
CA LEU A 60 2.68 8.70 -4.33
C LEU A 60 3.01 9.40 -3.00
N ALA A 61 2.00 9.57 -2.12
CA ALA A 61 2.22 10.12 -0.79
C ALA A 61 3.15 9.22 0.04
N LEU A 62 2.92 7.91 0.01
CA LEU A 62 3.80 6.94 0.68
C LEU A 62 5.22 6.96 0.11
N ALA A 63 5.38 7.00 -1.21
CA ALA A 63 6.68 7.07 -1.85
C ALA A 63 7.45 8.34 -1.44
N ALA A 64 6.76 9.48 -1.36
CA ALA A 64 7.35 10.74 -0.89
C ALA A 64 7.79 10.63 0.57
N ASP A 65 6.94 10.08 1.45
CA ASP A 65 7.23 9.91 2.87
C ASP A 65 8.43 8.97 3.12
N VAL A 66 8.46 7.79 2.50
CA VAL A 66 9.59 6.85 2.67
C VAL A 66 10.87 7.29 1.97
N SER A 67 10.81 8.30 1.10
CA SER A 67 12.00 8.90 0.49
C SER A 67 12.64 9.97 1.38
N ASP A 68 11.94 10.47 2.40
CA ASP A 68 12.48 11.42 3.35
C ASP A 68 13.53 10.73 4.26
N ASP A 69 14.65 11.41 4.49
CA ASP A 69 15.72 10.92 5.37
C ASP A 69 15.30 10.95 6.86
N ALA A 70 14.28 11.76 7.20
CA ALA A 70 13.67 11.79 8.52
C ALA A 70 12.68 10.63 8.76
N ASN A 71 12.42 9.79 7.74
CA ASN A 71 11.53 8.64 7.90
C ASN A 71 12.12 7.60 8.85
N ASN A 72 11.35 7.21 9.87
CA ASN A 72 11.82 6.35 10.95
C ASN A 72 11.82 4.85 10.60
N LEU A 73 11.41 4.48 9.40
CA LEU A 73 11.44 3.08 8.96
C LEU A 73 12.87 2.64 8.61
N PRO A 74 13.23 1.38 8.90
CA PRO A 74 14.43 0.73 8.37
C PRO A 74 14.60 0.96 6.86
N VAL A 75 15.85 1.19 6.41
CA VAL A 75 16.16 1.51 5.02
C VAL A 75 15.68 0.42 4.06
N GLU A 76 15.73 -0.84 4.48
CA GLU A 76 15.24 -1.97 3.69
C GLU A 76 13.73 -1.94 3.52
N LEU A 77 12.97 -1.49 4.52
CA LEU A 77 11.52 -1.32 4.39
C LEU A 77 11.18 -0.18 3.45
N ARG A 78 11.85 0.95 3.62
CA ARG A 78 11.67 2.13 2.77
C ARG A 78 11.88 1.76 1.31
N ALA A 79 12.94 1.03 1.00
CA ALA A 79 13.22 0.53 -0.34
C ALA A 79 12.12 -0.41 -0.88
N GLN A 80 11.60 -1.31 -0.04
CA GLN A 80 10.49 -2.21 -0.43
C GLN A 80 9.20 -1.43 -0.72
N VAL A 81 8.82 -0.49 0.15
CA VAL A 81 7.63 0.36 -0.04
C VAL A 81 7.78 1.22 -1.30
N PHE A 82 8.96 1.80 -1.52
CA PHE A 82 9.26 2.57 -2.73
C PHE A 82 9.10 1.72 -3.99
N TYR A 83 9.63 0.49 -4.01
CA TYR A 83 9.49 -0.42 -5.14
C TYR A 83 8.02 -0.81 -5.41
N LEU A 84 7.23 -1.03 -4.36
CA LEU A 84 5.78 -1.28 -4.50
C LEU A 84 5.03 -0.06 -5.05
N ALA A 85 5.46 1.16 -4.68
CA ALA A 85 4.91 2.39 -5.24
C ALA A 85 5.23 2.50 -6.73
N GLU A 86 6.46 2.20 -7.15
CA GLU A 86 6.87 2.19 -8.56
C GLU A 86 6.04 1.17 -9.37
N PHE A 87 5.94 -0.07 -8.88
CA PHE A 87 5.09 -1.09 -9.48
C PHE A 87 3.65 -0.59 -9.62
N THR A 88 3.10 0.03 -8.58
CA THR A 88 1.74 0.55 -8.58
C THR A 88 1.56 1.62 -9.65
N GLN A 89 2.51 2.54 -9.82
CA GLN A 89 2.44 3.54 -10.90
C GLN A 89 2.44 2.89 -12.28
N HIS A 90 3.35 1.93 -12.50
CA HIS A 90 3.48 1.22 -13.79
C HIS A 90 2.22 0.42 -14.13
N HIS A 91 1.76 -0.42 -13.22
CA HIS A 91 0.56 -1.24 -13.45
C HIS A 91 -0.70 -0.38 -13.57
N SER A 92 -0.80 0.70 -12.79
CA SER A 92 -1.90 1.65 -12.96
C SER A 92 -1.92 2.31 -14.33
N SER A 93 -0.76 2.65 -14.90
CA SER A 93 -0.69 3.15 -16.27
C SER A 93 -1.25 2.13 -17.25
N LYS A 94 -0.84 0.86 -17.14
CA LYS A 94 -1.34 -0.23 -17.98
C LYS A 94 -2.85 -0.43 -17.85
N VAL A 95 -3.42 -0.32 -16.65
CA VAL A 95 -4.87 -0.42 -16.47
C VAL A 95 -5.59 0.66 -17.30
N LEU A 96 -5.06 1.88 -17.29
CA LEU A 96 -5.67 3.02 -17.98
C LEU A 96 -5.48 2.99 -19.50
N THR A 97 -4.35 2.47 -19.99
CA THR A 97 -4.00 2.49 -21.42
C THR A 97 -4.28 1.18 -22.14
N GLU A 98 -4.02 0.04 -21.49
CA GLU A 98 -4.07 -1.30 -22.07
C GLU A 98 -5.29 -2.11 -21.56
N LYS A 99 -6.09 -1.54 -20.66
CA LYS A 99 -7.28 -2.19 -20.06
C LYS A 99 -6.97 -3.52 -19.37
N VAL A 100 -5.78 -3.65 -18.80
CA VAL A 100 -5.42 -4.81 -17.97
C VAL A 100 -6.22 -4.80 -16.65
N PRO A 101 -6.38 -5.95 -15.97
CA PRO A 101 -7.12 -6.03 -14.71
C PRO A 101 -6.50 -5.23 -13.56
N VAL A 102 -7.34 -4.77 -12.63
CA VAL A 102 -6.90 -4.05 -11.41
C VAL A 102 -6.46 -4.99 -10.28
N ASP A 103 -6.65 -6.31 -10.44
CA ASP A 103 -6.40 -7.32 -9.42
C ASP A 103 -5.00 -7.23 -8.78
N PRO A 104 -3.90 -7.00 -9.54
CA PRO A 104 -2.58 -6.82 -8.93
C PRO A 104 -2.48 -5.62 -7.97
N LEU A 105 -3.21 -4.52 -8.25
CA LEU A 105 -3.26 -3.36 -7.34
C LEU A 105 -4.02 -3.71 -6.05
N VAL A 106 -5.10 -4.48 -6.18
CA VAL A 106 -5.90 -4.96 -5.05
C VAL A 106 -5.08 -5.89 -4.15
N GLU A 107 -4.30 -6.79 -4.75
CA GLU A 107 -3.45 -7.73 -4.02
C GLU A 107 -2.38 -7.02 -3.20
N ILE A 108 -1.67 -6.06 -3.79
CA ILE A 108 -0.62 -5.31 -3.08
C ILE A 108 -1.21 -4.53 -1.91
N ASN A 109 -2.34 -3.84 -2.09
CA ASN A 109 -2.98 -3.13 -1.00
C ASN A 109 -3.39 -4.08 0.14
N ARG A 110 -3.87 -5.29 -0.17
CA ARG A 110 -4.19 -6.31 0.83
C ARG A 110 -2.96 -6.80 1.58
N SER A 111 -1.84 -7.00 0.88
CA SER A 111 -0.57 -7.36 1.52
C SER A 111 -0.09 -6.29 2.49
N ILE A 112 -0.19 -5.00 2.12
CA ILE A 112 0.13 -3.89 3.03
C ILE A 112 -0.79 -3.89 4.25
N MET A 113 -2.11 -3.97 4.04
CA MET A 113 -3.07 -4.02 5.16
C MET A 113 -2.81 -5.21 6.09
N SER A 114 -2.43 -6.36 5.53
CA SER A 114 -2.06 -7.54 6.34
C SER A 114 -0.80 -7.29 7.17
N GLY A 115 0.20 -6.61 6.61
CA GLY A 115 1.41 -6.22 7.34
C GLY A 115 1.10 -5.24 8.48
N LEU A 116 0.31 -4.20 8.19
CA LEU A 116 -0.14 -3.22 9.20
C LEU A 116 -0.97 -3.88 10.32
N PHE A 117 -1.81 -4.87 10.00
CA PHE A 117 -2.60 -5.60 10.98
C PHE A 117 -1.72 -6.50 11.87
N ALA A 118 -0.77 -7.24 11.29
CA ALA A 118 0.14 -8.10 12.04
C ALA A 118 0.96 -7.30 13.07
N GLN A 119 1.36 -6.08 12.71
CA GLN A 119 2.07 -5.17 13.63
C GLN A 119 1.21 -4.74 14.83
N ARG A 120 -0.10 -4.53 14.65
CA ARG A 120 -1.00 -4.20 15.78
C ARG A 120 -1.23 -5.36 16.73
N GLY A 121 -1.29 -6.59 16.21
CA GLY A 121 -1.51 -7.79 17.01
C GLY A 121 -0.28 -8.27 17.79
N ALA A 122 0.91 -7.84 17.37
CA ALA A 122 2.18 -8.16 18.03
C ALA A 122 2.54 -7.19 19.19
N ALA A 123 1.64 -6.28 19.56
CA ALA A 123 1.90 -5.15 20.46
C ALA A 123 1.00 -5.10 21.70
#